data_AF-A0A0V1FBZ2-F1
#
_entry.id   AF-A0A0V1FBZ2-F1
#
_cell.length_a   1.000
_cell.length_b   1.000
_cell.length_c   1.000
_cell.angle_alpha   90.00
_cell.angle_beta   90.00
_cell.angle_gamma   90.00
#
_symmetry.space_group_name_H-M   'P 1'
#
loop_
_entity.id
_entity.type
_entity.pdbx_description
1 polymer ?
#
loop_
_entity_poly.entity_id
_entity_poly.type
_entity_poly.pdbx_seq_one_letter_code
_entity_poly.pdbx_strand_id
1 'polypeptide(L)'
;MSEHGISKSLPKMCKQEHINIYSGRQRPRSSARLARMPFEIWWLFTTKAIIDVITLNPKIYIRKIRAQYIRERRAKDTDEDEIKALLGLLLLTGIFRSSRLNLCNFSNIDGTGVEIFSSKMSLQRLRFLLRCMRFDDHATRSGRKLQDKLIIGCATNFLSHCFFN
;
A
#
# COMPACT_ATOMS: atom_id res chain seq x y z
N MET A 1 62.13 33.76 -18.30
CA MET A 1 61.65 32.37 -18.36
C MET A 1 61.28 32.00 -16.93
N SER A 2 60.02 32.22 -16.52
CA SER A 2 59.01 31.15 -16.26
C SER A 2 59.63 29.94 -15.56
N GLU A 3 59.22 29.52 -14.36
CA GLU A 3 57.86 29.18 -13.98
C GLU A 3 57.56 29.52 -12.50
N HIS A 4 56.42 30.19 -12.25
CA HIS A 4 55.79 30.23 -10.93
C HIS A 4 54.63 29.22 -10.93
N GLY A 5 54.87 28.04 -10.37
CA GLY A 5 53.84 27.05 -10.10
C GLY A 5 52.92 27.52 -8.97
N ILE A 6 51.81 28.16 -9.31
CA ILE A 6 50.75 28.48 -8.35
C ILE A 6 49.97 27.19 -8.07
N SER A 7 50.23 26.63 -6.89
CA SER A 7 49.35 25.67 -6.21
C SER A 7 47.92 26.23 -6.15
N LYS A 8 46.97 25.59 -6.84
CA LYS A 8 45.54 25.72 -6.53
C LYS A 8 45.08 24.39 -5.93
N SER A 9 45.08 24.31 -4.61
CA SER A 9 44.39 23.23 -3.91
C SER A 9 42.88 23.36 -4.15
N LEU A 10 42.26 22.24 -4.54
CA LEU A 10 40.81 22.16 -4.69
C LEU A 10 40.12 22.45 -3.34
N PRO A 11 38.98 23.15 -3.33
CA PRO A 11 38.25 23.41 -2.10
C PRO A 11 37.85 22.07 -1.46
N LYS A 12 38.28 21.86 -0.23
CA LYS A 12 37.87 20.69 0.58
C LYS A 12 36.35 20.71 0.66
N MET A 13 35.69 19.64 0.20
CA MET A 13 34.26 19.47 0.41
C MET A 13 33.97 19.57 1.91
N CYS A 14 33.25 20.62 2.30
CA CYS A 14 32.78 20.79 3.67
C CYS A 14 31.90 19.58 3.98
N LYS A 15 32.24 18.81 5.02
CA LYS A 15 31.34 17.77 5.54
C LYS A 15 30.05 18.49 5.92
N GLN A 16 28.95 18.19 5.25
CA GLN A 16 27.64 18.65 5.70
C GLN A 16 27.42 18.06 7.09
N GLU A 17 27.36 18.93 8.10
CA GLU A 17 26.99 18.49 9.43
C GLU A 17 25.55 17.95 9.37
N HIS A 18 25.33 16.80 10.02
CA HIS A 18 23.98 16.27 10.21
C HIS A 18 23.22 17.19 11.18
N ILE A 19 22.71 18.31 10.67
CA ILE A 19 21.84 19.19 11.42
C ILE A 19 20.48 18.50 11.54
N ASN A 20 20.06 18.23 12.77
CA ASN A 20 18.70 17.75 13.02
C ASN A 20 17.71 18.89 12.71
N ILE A 21 17.05 18.80 11.54
CA ILE A 21 16.08 19.80 11.05
C ILE A 21 14.78 19.76 11.88
N TYR A 22 14.60 18.73 12.72
CA TYR A 22 13.43 18.58 13.57
C TYR A 22 13.71 19.09 14.99
N SER A 23 13.13 20.24 15.34
CA SER A 23 13.26 20.89 16.65
C SER A 23 12.39 20.29 17.76
N GLY A 24 11.46 19.38 17.44
CA GLY A 24 10.50 18.78 18.37
C GLY A 24 10.80 17.32 18.73
N ARG A 25 10.29 16.87 19.89
CA ARG A 25 10.33 15.43 20.27
C ARG A 25 9.51 14.61 19.28
N GLN A 26 10.17 13.73 18.53
CA GLN A 26 9.54 12.78 17.61
C GLN A 26 8.85 11.68 18.43
N ARG A 27 7.54 11.84 18.70
CA ARG A 27 6.72 10.85 19.38
C ARG A 27 5.39 10.67 18.64
N PRO A 28 4.78 9.47 18.68
CA PRO A 28 3.42 9.26 18.20
C PRO A 28 2.47 10.28 18.84
N ARG A 29 1.58 10.88 18.06
CA ARG A 29 0.64 11.88 18.55
C ARG A 29 -0.69 11.21 18.91
N SER A 30 -1.51 11.91 19.68
CA SER A 30 -2.93 11.59 19.87
C SER A 30 -3.25 10.11 20.16
N SER A 31 -4.11 9.49 19.35
CA SER A 31 -4.55 8.09 19.45
C SER A 31 -3.41 7.10 19.22
N ALA A 32 -2.40 7.45 18.43
CA ALA A 32 -1.23 6.60 18.18
C ALA A 32 -0.39 6.35 19.45
N ARG A 33 -0.47 7.25 20.44
CA ARG A 33 0.17 7.06 21.76
C ARG A 33 -0.48 5.96 22.59
N LEU A 34 -1.76 5.67 22.35
CA LEU A 34 -2.53 4.70 23.13
C LEU A 34 -2.50 3.30 22.53
N ALA A 35 -2.18 3.18 21.23
CA ALA A 35 -2.08 1.89 20.56
C ALA A 35 -0.90 1.08 21.12
N ARG A 36 -1.21 -0.07 21.72
CA ARG A 36 -0.20 -0.97 22.31
C ARG A 36 -0.03 -2.23 21.48
N MET A 37 -1.09 -2.66 20.81
CA MET A 37 -1.08 -3.89 20.04
C MET A 37 -0.77 -3.62 18.57
N PRO A 38 0.01 -4.50 17.89
CA PRO A 38 0.36 -4.31 16.48
C PRO A 38 -0.84 -4.09 15.55
N PHE A 39 -1.97 -4.75 15.83
CA PHE A 39 -3.19 -4.58 15.02
C PHE A 39 -3.84 -3.20 15.20
N GLU A 40 -3.77 -2.61 16.40
CA GLU A 40 -4.29 -1.27 16.67
C GLU A 40 -3.49 -0.24 15.89
N ILE A 41 -2.16 -0.39 15.89
CA ILE A 41 -1.24 0.46 15.12
C ILE A 41 -1.53 0.34 13.62
N TRP A 42 -1.72 -0.89 13.11
CA TRP A 42 -2.07 -1.13 11.71
C TRP A 42 -3.35 -0.39 11.29
N TRP A 43 -4.35 -0.36 12.17
CA TRP A 43 -5.63 0.29 11.90
C TRP A 43 -5.55 1.82 11.83
N LEU A 44 -4.53 2.43 12.44
CA LEU A 44 -4.29 3.88 12.32
C LEU A 44 -3.94 4.27 10.87
N PHE A 45 -3.30 3.37 10.13
CA PHE A 45 -2.90 3.58 8.73
C PHE A 45 -3.93 3.04 7.73
N THR A 46 -4.81 2.15 8.16
CA THR A 46 -5.88 1.55 7.35
C THR A 46 -7.24 2.03 7.84
N THR A 47 -7.47 3.34 7.72
CA THR A 47 -8.71 3.94 8.20
C THR A 47 -9.93 3.46 7.43
N LYS A 48 -11.10 3.57 8.05
CA LYS A 48 -12.38 3.16 7.44
C LYS A 48 -12.60 3.81 6.07
N ALA A 49 -12.21 5.07 5.89
CA ALA A 49 -12.30 5.75 4.59
C ALA A 49 -11.47 5.07 3.50
N ILE A 50 -10.26 4.62 3.82
CA ILE A 50 -9.40 3.89 2.88
C ILE A 50 -10.03 2.55 2.52
N ILE A 51 -10.57 1.84 3.52
CA ILE A 51 -11.20 0.54 3.33
C ILE A 51 -12.49 0.66 2.52
N ASP A 52 -13.30 1.67 2.78
CA ASP A 52 -14.53 1.96 2.04
C ASP A 52 -14.20 2.22 0.56
N VAL A 53 -13.15 2.99 0.26
CA VAL A 53 -12.68 3.24 -1.11
C VAL A 53 -12.22 1.93 -1.78
N ILE A 54 -11.42 1.12 -1.09
CA ILE A 54 -10.93 -0.16 -1.60
C ILE A 54 -12.07 -1.18 -1.73
N THR A 55 -13.18 -1.01 -1.02
CA THR A 55 -14.34 -1.92 -1.09
C THR A 55 -15.32 -1.49 -2.18
N LEU A 56 -15.60 -0.19 -2.30
CA LEU A 56 -16.64 0.35 -3.20
C LEU A 56 -16.22 0.33 -4.67
N ASN A 57 -15.00 0.78 -4.97
CA ASN A 57 -14.54 0.90 -6.37
C ASN A 57 -14.43 -0.46 -7.07
N PRO A 58 -13.91 -1.53 -6.42
CA PRO A 58 -13.93 -2.87 -6.99
C PRO A 58 -15.33 -3.41 -7.24
N LYS A 59 -16.34 -3.12 -6.39
CA LYS A 59 -17.74 -3.54 -6.64
C LYS A 59 -18.25 -3.00 -7.99
N ILE A 60 -17.98 -1.74 -8.29
CA ILE A 60 -18.35 -1.12 -9.57
C ILE A 60 -17.65 -1.84 -10.74
N TYR A 61 -16.36 -2.15 -10.60
CA TYR A 61 -15.59 -2.86 -11.63
C TYR A 61 -16.04 -4.32 -11.80
N ILE A 62 -16.27 -5.04 -10.69
CA ILE A 62 -16.74 -6.43 -10.67
C ILE A 62 -18.05 -6.54 -11.43
N ARG A 63 -19.01 -5.62 -11.18
CA ARG A 63 -20.28 -5.58 -11.91
C ARG A 63 -20.10 -5.43 -13.43
N LYS A 64 -19.10 -4.65 -13.88
CA LYS A 64 -18.79 -4.48 -15.31
C LYS A 64 -18.22 -5.75 -15.95
N ILE A 65 -17.31 -6.44 -15.25
CA ILE A 65 -16.65 -7.65 -15.78
C ILE A 65 -17.45 -8.93 -15.52
N ARG A 66 -18.50 -8.89 -14.69
CA ARG A 66 -19.28 -10.07 -14.26
C ARG A 66 -19.78 -10.89 -15.45
N ALA A 67 -20.21 -10.23 -16.52
CA ALA A 67 -20.67 -10.88 -17.75
C ALA A 67 -19.60 -11.74 -18.45
N GLN A 68 -18.32 -11.52 -18.16
CA GLN A 68 -17.20 -12.31 -18.73
C GLN A 68 -16.96 -13.63 -17.98
N TYR A 69 -17.68 -13.88 -16.88
CA TYR A 69 -17.49 -15.08 -16.05
C TYR A 69 -18.68 -16.02 -16.19
N ILE A 70 -18.42 -17.22 -16.69
CA ILE A 70 -19.43 -18.30 -16.81
C ILE A 70 -20.02 -18.69 -15.44
N ARG A 71 -19.23 -18.58 -14.37
CA ARG A 71 -19.64 -18.90 -13.01
C ARG A 71 -19.75 -17.64 -12.17
N GLU A 72 -20.97 -17.25 -11.81
CA GLU A 72 -21.24 -16.04 -11.02
C GLU A 72 -20.44 -15.97 -9.72
N ARG A 73 -20.26 -17.12 -9.04
CA ARG A 73 -19.47 -17.22 -7.80
C ARG A 73 -18.04 -16.68 -7.93
N ARG A 74 -17.46 -16.71 -9.14
CA ARG A 74 -16.10 -16.19 -9.38
C ARG A 74 -16.06 -14.66 -9.43
N ALA A 75 -17.18 -14.03 -9.78
CA ALA A 75 -17.34 -12.57 -9.85
C ALA A 75 -18.30 -12.04 -8.76
N LYS A 76 -18.29 -12.69 -7.58
CA LYS A 76 -19.00 -12.22 -6.39
C LYS A 76 -18.43 -10.88 -5.94
N ASP A 77 -19.31 -9.99 -5.51
CA ASP A 77 -18.93 -8.71 -4.90
C ASP A 77 -18.05 -8.93 -3.66
N THR A 78 -17.24 -7.92 -3.36
CA THR A 78 -16.33 -7.92 -2.21
C THR A 78 -17.01 -7.42 -0.95
N ASP A 79 -16.55 -7.90 0.20
CA ASP A 79 -16.98 -7.42 1.50
C ASP A 79 -15.83 -6.74 2.27
N GLU A 80 -16.17 -5.92 3.26
CA GLU A 80 -15.18 -5.22 4.09
C GLU A 80 -14.21 -6.22 4.74
N ASP A 81 -14.73 -7.32 5.28
CA ASP A 81 -13.93 -8.37 5.92
C ASP A 81 -13.04 -9.11 4.92
N GLU A 82 -13.51 -9.29 3.68
CA GLU A 82 -12.71 -9.89 2.62
C GLU A 82 -11.54 -8.97 2.22
N ILE A 83 -11.77 -7.65 2.21
CA ILE A 83 -10.72 -6.65 1.95
C ILE A 83 -9.73 -6.55 3.12
N LYS A 84 -10.21 -6.59 4.37
CA LYS A 84 -9.32 -6.68 5.55
C LYS A 84 -8.44 -7.92 5.50
N ALA A 85 -9.02 -9.07 5.19
CA ALA A 85 -8.27 -10.32 5.03
C ALA A 85 -7.24 -10.23 3.90
N LEU A 86 -7.61 -9.63 2.76
CA LEU A 86 -6.72 -9.41 1.64
C LEU A 86 -5.52 -8.51 2.00
N LEU A 87 -5.77 -7.41 2.70
CA LEU A 87 -4.72 -6.50 3.18
C LEU A 87 -3.78 -7.20 4.18
N GLY A 88 -4.33 -8.02 5.07
CA GLY A 88 -3.55 -8.85 5.99
C GLY A 88 -2.65 -9.86 5.26
N LEU A 89 -3.17 -10.53 4.23
CA LEU A 89 -2.38 -11.45 3.40
C LEU A 89 -1.28 -10.70 2.63
N LEU A 90 -1.55 -9.51 2.11
CA LEU A 90 -0.55 -8.67 1.44
C LEU A 90 0.56 -8.23 2.41
N LEU A 91 0.20 -7.81 3.63
CA LEU A 91 1.17 -7.49 4.67
C LEU A 91 2.06 -8.71 4.97
N LEU A 92 1.44 -9.89 5.10
CA LEU A 92 2.14 -11.14 5.35
C LEU A 92 3.08 -11.53 4.19
N THR A 93 2.68 -11.34 2.93
CA THR A 93 3.60 -11.52 1.78
C THR A 93 4.81 -10.61 1.85
N GLY A 94 4.64 -9.36 2.32
CA GLY A 94 5.74 -8.42 2.52
C GLY A 94 6.74 -8.91 3.57
N ILE A 95 6.24 -9.46 4.69
CA ILE A 95 7.06 -10.03 5.77
C ILE A 95 7.90 -11.20 5.27
N PHE A 96 7.33 -12.08 4.44
CA PHE A 96 8.06 -13.18 3.83
C PHE A 96 9.09 -12.75 2.76
N ARG A 97 9.36 -11.44 2.61
CA ARG A 97 10.36 -10.83 1.70
C ARG A 97 10.23 -11.32 0.26
N SER A 98 8.99 -11.59 -0.14
CA SER A 98 8.70 -12.44 -1.28
C SER A 98 8.25 -11.66 -2.50
N SER A 99 8.76 -10.44 -2.72
CA SER A 99 8.33 -9.58 -3.81
C SER A 99 8.44 -10.24 -5.20
N ARG A 100 9.22 -11.31 -5.32
CA ARG A 100 9.39 -12.13 -6.54
C ARG A 100 8.73 -13.52 -6.50
N LEU A 101 8.14 -13.94 -5.37
CA LEU A 101 7.48 -15.24 -5.29
C LEU A 101 6.05 -15.14 -5.80
N ASN A 102 5.68 -16.09 -6.65
CA ASN A 102 4.32 -16.21 -7.14
C ASN A 102 3.37 -16.52 -5.97
N LEU A 103 2.18 -15.91 -5.99
CA LEU A 103 1.11 -16.19 -5.02
C LEU A 103 0.75 -17.69 -4.93
N CYS A 104 1.04 -18.47 -5.98
CA CYS A 104 0.95 -19.94 -5.92
C CYS A 104 1.71 -20.51 -4.74
N ASN A 105 2.97 -20.09 -4.57
CA ASN A 105 3.90 -20.68 -3.63
C ASN A 105 3.41 -20.53 -2.18
N PHE A 106 2.62 -19.48 -1.90
CA PHE A 106 2.01 -19.26 -0.60
C PHE A 106 0.78 -20.12 -0.35
N SER A 107 0.04 -20.48 -1.38
CA SER A 107 -1.24 -21.21 -1.27
C SER A 107 -1.13 -22.68 -1.68
N ASN A 108 0.09 -23.22 -1.73
CA ASN A 108 0.33 -24.63 -2.04
C ASN A 108 -0.25 -25.54 -0.94
N ILE A 109 -0.89 -26.63 -1.35
CA ILE A 109 -1.52 -27.61 -0.45
C ILE A 109 -0.51 -28.71 -0.07
N ASP A 110 0.61 -28.82 -0.80
CA ASP A 110 1.63 -29.87 -0.67
C ASP A 110 2.55 -29.67 0.55
N GLY A 111 2.08 -29.01 1.62
CA GLY A 111 2.83 -28.76 2.87
C GLY A 111 3.96 -27.72 2.78
N THR A 112 4.28 -27.23 1.58
CA THR A 112 5.26 -26.16 1.33
C THR A 112 4.65 -24.75 1.30
N GLY A 113 3.32 -24.66 1.31
CA GLY A 113 2.59 -23.39 1.37
C GLY A 113 2.49 -22.83 2.78
N VAL A 114 2.08 -21.56 2.87
CA VAL A 114 1.75 -20.93 4.15
C VAL A 114 0.26 -21.13 4.39
N GLU A 115 -0.08 -22.02 5.33
CA GLU A 115 -1.46 -22.46 5.61
C GLU A 115 -2.46 -21.31 5.79
N ILE A 116 -1.99 -20.18 6.35
CA ILE A 116 -2.78 -18.96 6.56
C ILE A 116 -3.39 -18.46 5.24
N PHE A 117 -2.69 -18.57 4.11
CA PHE A 117 -3.22 -18.12 2.80
C PHE A 117 -4.40 -18.97 2.37
N SER A 118 -4.21 -20.29 2.34
CA SER A 118 -5.25 -21.24 1.93
C SER A 118 -6.44 -21.26 2.90
N SER A 119 -6.20 -21.01 4.19
CA SER A 119 -7.24 -20.89 5.22
C SER A 119 -8.10 -19.63 5.05
N LYS A 120 -7.51 -18.50 4.68
CA LYS A 120 -8.23 -17.22 4.56
C LYS A 120 -9.01 -17.09 3.25
N MET A 121 -8.42 -17.45 2.11
CA MET A 121 -9.13 -17.44 0.83
C MET A 121 -8.42 -18.31 -0.22
N SER A 122 -9.20 -18.85 -1.17
CA SER A 122 -8.60 -19.58 -2.30
C SER A 122 -7.68 -18.68 -3.15
N LEU A 123 -6.60 -19.24 -3.70
CA LEU A 123 -5.71 -18.55 -4.64
C LEU A 123 -6.45 -17.92 -5.83
N GLN A 124 -7.50 -18.58 -6.33
CA GLN A 124 -8.32 -18.04 -7.43
C GLN A 124 -9.05 -16.76 -6.99
N ARG A 125 -9.60 -16.74 -5.77
CA ARG A 125 -10.28 -15.56 -5.23
C ARG A 125 -9.27 -14.45 -4.94
N LEU A 126 -8.14 -14.76 -4.31
CA LEU A 126 -7.05 -13.80 -4.07
C LEU A 126 -6.62 -13.09 -5.36
N ARG A 127 -6.33 -13.85 -6.42
CA ARG A 127 -5.98 -13.29 -7.74
C ARG A 127 -7.09 -12.44 -8.34
N PHE A 128 -8.34 -12.89 -8.23
CA PHE A 128 -9.48 -12.14 -8.72
C PHE A 128 -9.61 -10.79 -8.03
N LEU A 129 -9.48 -10.75 -6.70
CA LEU A 129 -9.56 -9.53 -5.90
C LEU A 129 -8.42 -8.56 -6.23
N LEU A 130 -7.19 -9.06 -6.34
CA LEU A 130 -6.03 -8.24 -6.73
C LEU A 130 -6.21 -7.62 -8.12
N ARG A 131 -6.79 -8.36 -9.08
CA ARG A 131 -7.12 -7.83 -10.41
C ARG A 131 -8.20 -6.75 -10.37
N CYS A 132 -9.17 -6.88 -9.47
CA CYS A 132 -10.30 -5.97 -9.33
C CYS A 132 -10.03 -4.77 -8.42
N MET A 133 -8.95 -4.80 -7.62
CA MET A 133 -8.61 -3.76 -6.67
C MET A 133 -8.40 -2.41 -7.37
N ARG A 134 -9.12 -1.38 -6.93
CA ARG A 134 -9.06 -0.02 -7.45
C ARG A 134 -9.05 0.96 -6.29
N PHE A 135 -8.04 1.81 -6.28
CA PHE A 135 -7.89 2.89 -5.30
C PHE A 135 -8.49 4.20 -5.79
N ASP A 136 -9.11 4.21 -6.96
CA ASP A 136 -9.57 5.43 -7.60
C ASP A 136 -11.02 5.27 -8.05
N ASP A 137 -11.80 6.32 -7.84
CA ASP A 137 -13.15 6.40 -8.37
C ASP A 137 -13.10 6.77 -9.86
N HIS A 138 -13.72 5.92 -10.68
CA HIS A 138 -13.74 6.08 -12.13
C HIS A 138 -14.51 7.34 -12.57
N ALA A 139 -15.53 7.77 -11.81
CA ALA A 139 -16.35 8.92 -12.19
C ALA A 139 -15.57 10.23 -12.09
N THR A 140 -14.76 10.37 -11.05
CA THR A 140 -13.95 11.58 -10.79
C THR A 140 -12.57 11.55 -11.46
N ARG A 141 -12.20 10.45 -12.13
CA ARG A 141 -10.90 10.26 -12.77
C ARG A 141 -10.67 11.15 -13.99
N SER A 142 -11.69 11.34 -14.82
CA SER A 142 -11.58 12.15 -16.04
C SER A 142 -11.30 13.63 -15.73
N GLY A 143 -12.00 14.19 -14.73
CA GLY A 143 -11.76 15.55 -14.24
C GLY A 143 -10.38 15.72 -13.60
N ARG A 144 -9.95 14.78 -12.75
CA ARG A 144 -8.64 14.88 -12.07
C ARG A 144 -7.45 14.71 -13.00
N LYS A 145 -7.55 13.89 -14.05
CA LYS A 145 -6.51 13.78 -15.09
C LYS A 145 -6.19 15.11 -15.78
N LEU A 146 -7.14 16.04 -15.79
CA LEU A 146 -6.96 17.36 -16.39
C LEU A 146 -6.15 18.30 -15.49
N GLN A 147 -6.24 18.12 -14.17
CA GLN A 147 -5.58 18.96 -13.16
C GLN A 147 -4.25 18.38 -12.67
N ASP A 148 -4.14 17.06 -12.55
CA ASP A 148 -2.96 16.42 -11.97
C ASP A 148 -2.59 15.13 -12.71
N LYS A 149 -1.32 15.02 -13.12
CA LYS A 149 -0.81 13.83 -13.84
C LYS A 149 -0.65 12.64 -12.90
N LEU A 150 -0.46 12.88 -11.61
CA LEU A 150 -0.40 11.84 -10.60
C LEU A 150 -1.77 11.73 -9.93
N ILE A 151 -2.41 10.56 -10.04
CA ILE A 151 -3.71 10.31 -9.41
C ILE A 151 -3.46 10.06 -7.90
N ILE A 152 -3.35 11.13 -7.11
CA ILE A 152 -2.92 11.09 -5.68
C ILE A 152 -4.11 10.92 -4.70
N GLY A 153 -5.34 10.64 -5.18
CA GLY A 153 -6.54 10.60 -4.32
C GLY A 153 -6.38 9.77 -3.02
N CYS A 154 -6.01 8.50 -3.12
CA CYS A 154 -5.79 7.66 -1.93
C CYS A 154 -4.50 7.99 -1.15
N ALA A 155 -3.48 8.50 -1.84
CA ALA A 155 -2.24 8.88 -1.18
C ALA A 155 -2.43 10.11 -0.28
N THR A 156 -3.30 11.06 -0.66
CA THR A 156 -3.59 12.22 0.21
C THR A 156 -4.22 11.81 1.54
N ASN A 157 -5.21 10.92 1.55
CA ASN A 157 -5.84 10.44 2.79
C ASN A 157 -4.85 9.67 3.66
N PHE A 158 -4.02 8.82 3.05
CA PHE A 158 -2.98 8.10 3.75
C PHE A 158 -1.93 9.05 4.36
N LEU A 159 -1.42 9.99 3.56
CA LEU A 159 -0.42 10.97 4.01
C LEU A 159 -0.98 11.88 5.09
N SER A 160 -2.21 12.36 4.96
CA SER A 160 -2.89 13.14 5.99
C SER A 160 -2.91 12.38 7.32
N HIS A 161 -3.28 11.10 7.32
CA HIS A 161 -3.22 10.30 8.54
C HIS A 161 -1.80 10.08 9.07
N CYS A 162 -0.80 9.94 8.20
CA CYS A 162 0.60 9.82 8.62
C CYS A 162 1.19 11.12 9.22
N PHE A 163 0.68 12.30 8.85
CA PHE A 163 1.17 13.58 9.37
C PHE A 163 0.39 14.09 10.59
N PHE A 164 -0.90 13.74 10.69
CA PHE A 164 -1.80 14.26 11.73
C PHE A 164 -2.06 13.30 12.90
N ASN A 165 -1.79 11.99 12.75
CA ASN A 165 -1.73 11.02 13.88
C ASN A 165 -0.29 10.80 14.37
#